data_AF-A0AAV7AGU6-F1
#
_entry.id   AF-A0AAV7AGU6-F1
#
_cell.length_a   1.000
_cell.length_b   1.000
_cell.length_c   1.000
_cell.angle_alpha   90.00
_cell.angle_beta   90.00
_cell.angle_gamma   90.00
#
_symmetry.space_group_name_H-M   'P 1'
#
loop_
_entity.id
_entity.type
_entity.pdbx_description
1 polymer ?
#
loop_
_entity_poly.entity_id
_entity_poly.type
_entity_poly.pdbx_seq_one_letter_code
_entity_poly.pdbx_strand_id
1 'polypeptide(L)'
;MQAMQQKLEDFRDYRRLHKPPKVQEKCQLEINFNTLQTKLRLSNRPAFMPSEGKMVSDINNAWGGLEQAEKGYEEWLLNEIRRLERLDHLAEKFRQKASIHESWTDGKESMLQKRDYETASLSEIKALLKKHEAFESDLAAHQDRVEQIAAIAQELNELDYYDSPSVNARCQKICDQWDNLGVLTQKRREALEKTEKLLETIDQLYLEYAKRAAPFNNWMEGAMEDLQDTFIVHTIEEIQGLSMAHEQFKATLPEADKERQAILGIHNEVMKIAQTYHVNMSGTNPYSTISTQEINSKWDRVRQLVPKRDQALMEEHARQQQNERLRKQFAAQANVIGPWIQTKMQEIGRIAIEMHGTLEDQINHLRQYEKNIVNYKPKIDQLESDHQQIQEALIFDNKHTNYTMEHIRVGWEQLLTTIARTINEVENQILTRDAKGISQEQMNEFRNSFNHFDREHSGTLGPEEFKACLISLGYDIGNDPQGEAEFARIMGIVDPNRLGVVTFQAFIDFMSRETADTDTADQVMASFKVLAGDKNYITADELRRELPPDQAEYCIARMAPYIGHDAVPGALDYMSFSTALYGESDL
;
A
#
# COMPACT_ATOMS: atom_id res chain seq x y z
N MET A 1 31.15 96.12 -18.60
CA MET A 1 30.00 97.02 -18.85
C MET A 1 30.20 98.45 -18.33
N GLN A 2 30.44 98.66 -17.02
CA GLN A 2 30.51 100.01 -16.39
C GLN A 2 31.51 100.97 -17.06
N ALA A 3 32.69 100.48 -17.44
CA ALA A 3 33.69 101.29 -18.15
C ALA A 3 33.23 101.77 -19.54
N MET A 4 32.40 100.99 -20.25
CA MET A 4 31.83 101.40 -21.55
C MET A 4 30.66 102.36 -21.38
N GLN A 5 29.86 102.23 -20.31
CA GLN A 5 28.83 103.20 -19.96
C GLN A 5 29.45 104.57 -19.64
N GLN A 6 30.59 104.58 -18.93
CA GLN A 6 31.34 105.82 -18.71
C GLN A 6 31.82 106.44 -20.02
N LYS A 7 32.39 105.65 -20.95
CA LYS A 7 32.79 106.15 -22.27
C LYS A 7 31.61 106.69 -23.09
N LEU A 8 30.42 106.11 -22.95
CA LEU A 8 29.21 106.62 -23.59
C LEU A 8 28.79 107.96 -22.98
N GLU A 9 28.90 108.10 -21.66
CA GLU A 9 28.60 109.37 -20.97
C GLU A 9 29.60 110.46 -21.35
N ASP A 10 30.90 110.14 -21.40
CA ASP A 10 31.94 111.05 -21.90
C ASP A 10 31.65 111.48 -23.35
N PHE A 11 31.18 110.55 -24.20
CA PHE A 11 30.78 110.86 -25.58
C PHE A 11 29.52 111.73 -25.67
N ARG A 12 28.55 111.52 -24.77
CA ARG A 12 27.35 112.38 -24.65
C ARG A 12 27.73 113.79 -24.21
N ASP A 13 28.61 113.93 -23.23
CA ASP A 13 29.11 115.23 -22.78
C ASP A 13 29.90 115.93 -23.88
N TYR A 14 30.75 115.19 -24.62
CA TYR A 14 31.40 115.71 -25.84
C TYR A 14 30.36 116.26 -26.84
N ARG A 15 29.33 115.48 -27.17
CA ARG A 15 28.27 115.87 -28.14
C ARG A 15 27.37 117.01 -27.64
N ARG A 16 27.15 117.13 -26.33
CA ARG A 16 26.24 118.12 -25.71
C ARG A 16 26.93 119.44 -25.38
N LEU A 17 28.15 119.40 -24.85
CA LEU A 17 28.83 120.56 -24.29
C LEU A 17 30.00 121.04 -25.17
N HIS A 18 30.78 120.12 -25.72
CA HIS A 18 32.04 120.46 -26.40
C HIS A 18 31.90 120.66 -27.91
N LYS A 19 31.11 119.83 -28.60
CA LYS A 19 30.90 119.91 -30.06
C LYS A 19 30.05 121.12 -30.50
N PRO A 20 28.92 121.46 -29.86
CA PRO A 20 28.05 122.56 -30.32
C PRO A 20 28.73 123.92 -30.47
N PRO A 21 29.58 124.40 -29.53
CA PRO A 21 30.29 125.67 -29.74
C PRO A 21 31.27 125.58 -30.92
N LYS A 22 31.86 124.41 -31.21
CA LYS A 22 32.74 124.22 -32.39
C LYS A 22 31.98 124.23 -33.71
N VAL A 23 30.74 123.73 -33.74
CA VAL A 23 29.84 123.89 -34.88
C VAL A 23 29.55 125.38 -35.13
N GLN A 24 29.29 126.14 -34.07
CA GLN A 24 29.06 127.58 -34.16
C GLN A 24 30.32 128.33 -34.61
N GLU A 25 31.50 127.98 -34.10
CA GLU A 25 32.79 128.54 -34.55
C GLU A 25 33.02 128.28 -36.05
N LYS A 26 32.73 127.07 -36.55
CA LYS A 26 32.82 126.75 -37.98
C LYS A 26 31.90 127.65 -38.82
N CYS A 27 30.64 127.77 -38.41
CA CYS A 27 29.66 128.63 -39.10
C CYS A 27 30.08 130.11 -39.04
N GLN A 28 30.53 130.58 -37.88
CA GLN A 28 31.00 131.95 -37.70
C GLN A 28 32.26 132.25 -38.53
N LEU A 29 33.17 131.29 -38.67
CA LEU A 29 34.35 131.41 -39.52
C LEU A 29 33.95 131.61 -40.98
N GLU A 30 32.97 130.84 -41.47
CA GLU A 30 32.43 130.98 -42.82
C GLU A 30 31.71 132.33 -43.02
N ILE A 31 30.90 132.77 -42.05
CA ILE A 31 30.25 134.09 -42.06
C ILE A 31 31.29 135.21 -42.09
N ASN A 32 32.33 135.13 -41.24
CA ASN A 32 33.40 136.11 -41.18
C ASN A 32 34.18 136.18 -42.48
N PHE A 33 34.49 135.02 -43.07
CA PHE A 33 35.14 134.93 -44.37
C PHE A 33 34.29 135.61 -45.45
N ASN A 34 33.01 135.27 -45.56
CA ASN A 34 32.09 135.86 -46.54
C ASN A 34 31.91 137.38 -46.36
N THR A 35 31.83 137.83 -45.10
CA THR A 35 31.72 139.27 -44.76
C THR A 35 33.00 140.01 -45.13
N LEU A 36 34.17 139.43 -44.84
CA LEU A 36 35.47 140.01 -45.20
C LEU A 36 35.64 140.09 -46.71
N GLN A 37 35.30 139.04 -47.46
CA GLN A 37 35.31 139.05 -48.93
C GLN A 37 34.42 140.15 -49.50
N THR A 38 33.21 140.31 -48.97
CA THR A 38 32.27 141.34 -49.40
C THR A 38 32.79 142.75 -49.09
N LYS A 39 33.37 142.98 -47.91
CA LYS A 39 33.99 144.26 -47.53
C LYS A 39 35.19 144.61 -48.41
N LEU A 40 36.08 143.65 -48.69
CA LEU A 40 37.23 143.85 -49.57
C LEU A 40 36.79 144.20 -50.99
N ARG A 41 35.77 143.52 -51.50
CA ARG A 41 35.16 143.81 -52.82
C ARG A 41 34.57 145.22 -52.89
N LEU A 42 33.78 145.64 -51.89
CA LEU A 42 33.20 147.00 -51.83
C LEU A 42 34.26 148.10 -51.73
N SER A 43 35.44 147.78 -51.19
CA SER A 43 36.56 148.71 -50.99
C SER A 43 37.57 148.69 -52.15
N ASN A 44 37.29 147.98 -53.26
CA ASN A 44 38.20 147.74 -54.38
C ASN A 44 39.58 147.18 -53.98
N ARG A 45 39.64 146.32 -52.94
CA ARG A 45 40.87 145.62 -52.52
C ARG A 45 40.86 144.15 -52.98
N PRO A 46 42.03 143.54 -53.21
CA PRO A 46 42.12 142.11 -53.55
C PRO A 46 41.47 141.20 -52.51
N ALA A 47 40.90 140.09 -52.96
CA ALA A 47 40.30 139.07 -52.11
C ALA A 47 41.34 138.45 -51.15
N PHE A 48 40.94 138.20 -49.91
CA PHE A 48 41.80 137.50 -48.95
C PHE A 48 41.79 136.00 -49.24
N MET A 49 42.96 135.39 -49.47
CA MET A 49 43.10 133.94 -49.60
C MET A 49 43.74 133.38 -48.32
N PRO A 50 43.08 132.45 -47.60
CA PRO A 50 43.71 131.77 -46.46
C PRO A 50 44.95 130.99 -46.89
N SER A 51 45.83 130.71 -45.93
CA SER A 51 47.00 129.83 -46.14
C SER A 51 46.57 128.43 -46.61
N GLU A 52 47.45 127.75 -47.33
CA GLU A 52 47.22 126.37 -47.79
C GLU A 52 46.80 125.45 -46.63
N GLY A 53 45.79 124.60 -46.88
CA GLY A 53 45.19 123.70 -45.87
C GLY A 53 44.26 124.40 -44.87
N LYS A 54 44.06 125.72 -44.99
CA LYS A 54 43.12 126.51 -44.17
C LYS A 54 42.00 127.13 -45.01
N MET A 55 41.75 126.60 -46.21
CA MET A 55 40.61 127.03 -47.01
C MET A 55 39.30 126.56 -46.38
N VAL A 56 38.21 127.29 -46.61
CA VAL A 56 36.87 126.91 -46.12
C VAL A 56 36.46 125.53 -46.65
N SER A 57 36.86 125.18 -47.89
CA SER A 57 36.66 123.84 -48.47
C SER A 57 37.40 122.75 -47.70
N ASP A 58 38.64 123.00 -47.28
CA ASP A 58 39.48 122.03 -46.56
C ASP A 58 38.92 121.80 -45.15
N ILE A 59 38.48 122.87 -44.49
CA ILE A 59 37.80 122.80 -43.18
C ILE A 59 36.49 122.00 -43.30
N ASN A 60 35.71 122.20 -44.38
CA ASN A 60 34.50 121.43 -44.63
C ASN A 60 34.78 119.93 -44.85
N ASN A 61 35.83 119.59 -45.61
CA ASN A 61 36.24 118.21 -45.82
C ASN A 61 36.74 117.55 -44.53
N ALA A 62 37.59 118.24 -43.76
CA ALA A 62 38.07 117.77 -42.46
C ALA A 62 36.91 117.58 -41.46
N TRP A 63 35.93 118.49 -41.49
CA TRP A 63 34.71 118.37 -40.68
C TRP A 63 33.85 117.16 -41.10
N GLY A 64 33.73 116.87 -42.40
CA GLY A 64 33.06 115.66 -42.89
C GLY A 64 33.76 114.38 -42.44
N GLY A 65 35.09 114.35 -42.43
CA GLY A 65 35.87 113.24 -41.87
C GLY A 65 35.64 113.04 -40.36
N LEU A 66 35.54 114.14 -39.60
CA LEU A 66 35.19 114.11 -38.17
C LEU A 66 33.78 113.52 -37.96
N GLU A 67 32.79 113.94 -38.75
CA GLU A 67 31.42 113.42 -38.64
C GLU A 67 31.33 111.93 -38.96
N GLN A 68 32.11 111.44 -39.95
CA GLN A 68 32.18 110.02 -40.26
C GLN A 68 32.83 109.21 -39.12
N ALA A 69 33.93 109.72 -38.54
CA ALA A 69 34.58 109.09 -37.40
C ALA A 69 33.67 109.05 -36.16
N GLU A 70 32.91 110.11 -35.90
CA GLU A 70 31.93 110.14 -34.81
C GLU A 70 30.83 109.11 -35.00
N LYS A 71 30.29 108.96 -36.22
CA LYS A 71 29.29 107.93 -36.53
C LYS A 71 29.84 106.52 -36.27
N GLY A 72 31.06 106.24 -36.74
CA GLY A 72 31.70 104.95 -36.51
C GLY A 72 31.97 104.67 -35.02
N TYR A 73 32.38 105.69 -34.25
CA TYR A 73 32.61 105.55 -32.81
C TYR A 73 31.31 105.33 -32.03
N GLU A 74 30.23 106.02 -32.39
CA GLU A 74 28.90 105.83 -31.78
C GLU A 74 28.36 104.42 -32.05
N GLU A 75 28.42 103.96 -33.31
CA GLU A 75 28.00 102.60 -33.68
C GLU A 75 28.83 101.52 -32.95
N TRP A 76 30.15 101.71 -32.85
CA TRP A 76 31.03 100.81 -32.10
C TRP A 76 30.67 100.77 -30.61
N LEU A 77 30.51 101.93 -29.95
CA LEU A 77 30.14 102.02 -28.53
C LEU A 77 28.82 101.28 -28.25
N LEU A 78 27.79 101.50 -29.07
CA LEU A 78 26.48 100.87 -28.88
C LEU A 78 26.51 99.36 -29.13
N ASN A 79 27.27 98.90 -30.14
CA ASN A 79 27.45 97.47 -30.40
C ASN A 79 28.21 96.79 -29.25
N GLU A 80 29.26 97.44 -28.74
CA GLU A 80 30.07 96.89 -27.66
C GLU A 80 29.31 96.84 -26.32
N ILE A 81 28.51 97.87 -26.01
CA ILE A 81 27.64 97.85 -24.83
C ILE A 81 26.63 96.70 -24.91
N ARG A 82 25.97 96.51 -26.06
CA ARG A 82 25.02 95.39 -26.26
C ARG A 82 25.69 94.02 -26.16
N ARG A 83 26.92 93.89 -26.70
CA ARG A 83 27.72 92.66 -26.58
C ARG A 83 28.05 92.35 -25.12
N LEU A 84 28.54 93.33 -24.37
CA LEU A 84 28.90 93.17 -22.95
C LEU A 84 27.66 92.88 -22.09
N GLU A 85 26.51 93.49 -22.38
CA GLU A 85 25.26 93.19 -21.68
C GLU A 85 24.79 91.75 -21.92
N ARG A 86 24.87 91.26 -23.17
CA ARG A 86 24.59 89.86 -23.49
C ARG A 86 25.55 88.91 -22.77
N LEU A 87 26.85 89.23 -22.76
CA LEU A 87 27.87 88.44 -22.05
C LEU A 87 27.58 88.34 -20.54
N ASP A 88 27.28 89.46 -19.87
CA ASP A 88 26.96 89.47 -18.45
C ASP A 88 25.69 88.64 -18.15
N HIS A 89 24.67 88.74 -19.00
CA HIS A 89 23.46 87.94 -18.88
C HIS A 89 23.70 86.43 -19.06
N LEU A 90 24.44 86.05 -20.11
CA LEU A 90 24.76 84.65 -20.39
C LEU A 90 25.66 84.05 -19.29
N ALA A 91 26.64 84.80 -18.80
CA ALA A 91 27.54 84.34 -17.74
C ALA A 91 26.79 84.09 -16.42
N GLU A 92 25.86 84.98 -16.06
CA GLU A 92 25.01 84.77 -14.89
C GLU A 92 24.06 83.58 -15.07
N LYS A 93 23.45 83.45 -16.26
CA LYS A 93 22.59 82.31 -16.60
C LYS A 93 23.36 80.98 -16.56
N PHE A 94 24.59 80.96 -17.06
CA PHE A 94 25.50 79.80 -16.95
C PHE A 94 25.76 79.46 -15.48
N ARG A 95 26.17 80.45 -14.67
CA ARG A 95 26.48 80.24 -13.25
C ARG A 95 25.30 79.65 -12.50
N GLN A 96 24.09 80.17 -12.69
CA GLN A 96 22.88 79.69 -12.04
C GLN A 96 22.55 78.25 -12.46
N LYS A 97 22.50 77.98 -13.78
CA LYS A 97 22.17 76.65 -14.30
C LYS A 97 23.19 75.59 -13.89
N ALA A 98 24.49 75.92 -13.96
CA ALA A 98 25.57 75.04 -13.56
C ALA A 98 25.50 74.70 -12.06
N SER A 99 25.32 75.69 -11.18
CA SER A 99 25.23 75.44 -9.74
C SER A 99 24.01 74.59 -9.35
N ILE A 100 22.86 74.80 -10.01
CA ILE A 100 21.66 73.98 -9.79
C ILE A 100 21.90 72.54 -10.26
N HIS A 101 22.59 72.35 -11.38
CA HIS A 101 22.93 71.02 -11.88
C HIS A 101 23.91 70.27 -10.96
N GLU A 102 24.97 70.95 -10.51
CA GLU A 102 25.95 70.39 -9.57
C GLU A 102 25.30 70.00 -8.23
N SER A 103 24.40 70.83 -7.70
CA SER A 103 23.64 70.51 -6.49
C SER A 103 22.77 69.25 -6.66
N TRP A 104 22.19 69.04 -7.84
CA TRP A 104 21.39 67.85 -8.12
C TRP A 104 22.26 66.60 -8.34
N THR A 105 23.46 66.73 -8.90
CA THR A 105 24.37 65.58 -9.12
C THR A 105 25.10 65.14 -7.85
N ASP A 106 25.17 66.00 -6.83
CA ASP A 106 25.83 65.70 -5.56
C ASP A 106 25.28 64.40 -4.91
N GLY A 107 26.18 63.50 -4.54
CA GLY A 107 25.85 62.19 -3.95
C GLY A 107 25.25 61.12 -4.89
N LYS A 108 24.81 61.45 -6.11
CA LYS A 108 24.19 60.48 -7.04
C LYS A 108 25.15 59.38 -7.48
N GLU A 109 26.42 59.71 -7.73
CA GLU A 109 27.44 58.70 -8.08
C GLU A 109 27.64 57.67 -6.95
N SER A 110 27.70 58.14 -5.70
CA SER A 110 27.84 57.26 -4.54
C SER A 110 26.62 56.35 -4.38
N MET A 111 25.41 56.87 -4.62
CA MET A 111 24.20 56.05 -4.63
C MET A 111 24.25 54.95 -5.70
N LEU A 112 24.66 55.28 -6.92
CA LEU A 112 24.71 54.33 -8.03
C LEU A 112 25.71 53.20 -7.80
N GLN A 113 26.83 53.50 -7.10
CA GLN A 113 27.88 52.52 -6.80
C GLN A 113 27.54 51.56 -5.65
N LYS A 114 26.44 51.78 -4.90
CA LYS A 114 26.03 50.86 -3.82
C LYS A 114 25.73 49.47 -4.36
N ARG A 115 26.12 48.43 -3.62
CA ARG A 115 25.89 47.02 -3.98
C ARG A 115 24.82 46.36 -3.11
N ASP A 116 23.80 47.14 -2.76
CA ASP A 116 22.64 46.71 -1.98
C ASP A 116 21.84 45.56 -2.62
N TYR A 117 21.95 45.39 -3.94
CA TYR A 117 21.34 44.28 -4.67
C TYR A 117 21.98 42.92 -4.39
N GLU A 118 23.24 42.84 -3.94
CA GLU A 118 23.93 41.55 -3.70
C GLU A 118 23.33 40.77 -2.52
N THR A 119 22.70 41.47 -1.56
CA THR A 119 22.10 40.88 -0.36
C THR A 119 20.57 40.98 -0.34
N ALA A 120 19.96 41.47 -1.41
CA ALA A 120 18.52 41.69 -1.49
C ALA A 120 17.76 40.38 -1.76
N SER A 121 16.59 40.25 -1.13
CA SER A 121 15.60 39.23 -1.50
C SER A 121 14.88 39.58 -2.83
N LEU A 122 14.12 38.62 -3.37
CA LEU A 122 13.42 38.81 -4.65
C LEU A 122 12.40 39.98 -4.62
N SER A 123 11.75 40.22 -3.48
CA SER A 123 10.83 41.37 -3.35
C SER A 123 11.59 42.70 -3.24
N GLU A 124 12.72 42.70 -2.53
CA GLU A 124 13.58 43.87 -2.36
C GLU A 124 14.26 44.28 -3.67
N ILE A 125 14.77 43.33 -4.47
CA ILE A 125 15.38 43.63 -5.77
C ILE A 125 14.37 44.23 -6.76
N LYS A 126 13.14 43.72 -6.77
CA LYS A 126 12.03 44.27 -7.56
C LYS A 126 11.70 45.71 -7.15
N ALA A 127 11.70 45.98 -5.85
CA ALA A 127 11.52 47.33 -5.34
C ALA A 127 12.69 48.26 -5.71
N LEU A 128 13.94 47.76 -5.69
CA LEU A 128 15.12 48.50 -6.12
C LEU A 128 15.09 48.83 -7.62
N LEU A 129 14.68 47.89 -8.47
CA LEU A 129 14.51 48.12 -9.91
C LEU A 129 13.50 49.22 -10.20
N LYS A 130 12.34 49.19 -9.53
CA LYS A 130 11.33 50.25 -9.68
C LYS A 130 11.83 51.63 -9.23
N LYS A 131 12.63 51.68 -8.15
CA LYS A 131 13.29 52.92 -7.71
C LYS A 131 14.34 53.39 -8.74
N HIS A 132 15.05 52.47 -9.36
CA HIS A 132 16.06 52.76 -10.38
C HIS A 132 15.42 53.30 -11.67
N GLU A 133 14.29 52.73 -12.10
CA GLU A 133 13.50 53.23 -13.23
C GLU A 133 13.01 54.67 -13.00
N ALA A 134 12.56 54.99 -11.78
CA ALA A 134 12.19 56.35 -11.41
C ALA A 134 13.40 57.30 -11.46
N PHE A 135 14.58 56.84 -11.05
CA PHE A 135 15.82 57.61 -11.14
C PHE A 135 16.23 57.87 -12.59
N GLU A 136 16.09 56.90 -13.49
CA GLU A 136 16.41 57.06 -14.92
C GLU A 136 15.46 58.02 -15.62
N SER A 137 14.18 58.04 -15.24
CA SER A 137 13.22 59.04 -15.70
C SER A 137 13.61 60.46 -15.24
N ASP A 138 14.00 60.61 -13.96
CA ASP A 138 14.54 61.88 -13.43
C ASP A 138 15.84 62.30 -14.15
N LEU A 139 16.74 61.35 -14.42
CA LEU A 139 17.97 61.58 -15.18
C LEU A 139 17.65 62.05 -16.60
N ALA A 140 16.74 61.41 -17.32
CA ALA A 140 16.34 61.81 -18.67
C ALA A 140 15.76 63.24 -18.72
N ALA A 141 14.98 63.63 -17.71
CA ALA A 141 14.43 64.98 -17.60
C ALA A 141 15.50 66.07 -17.40
N HIS A 142 16.69 65.70 -16.91
CA HIS A 142 17.80 66.62 -16.70
C HIS A 142 18.74 66.77 -17.91
N GLN A 143 18.56 65.97 -18.97
CA GLN A 143 19.36 66.01 -20.20
C GLN A 143 19.35 67.41 -20.86
N ASP A 144 18.16 67.99 -21.06
CA ASP A 144 17.99 69.32 -21.65
C ASP A 144 18.74 70.41 -20.87
N ARG A 145 18.87 70.26 -19.55
CA ARG A 145 19.63 71.22 -18.73
C ARG A 145 21.12 71.19 -19.04
N VAL A 146 21.70 70.00 -19.25
CA VAL A 146 23.11 69.84 -19.59
C VAL A 146 23.38 70.40 -20.99
N GLU A 147 22.51 70.11 -21.95
CA GLU A 147 22.58 70.65 -23.31
C GLU A 147 22.53 72.19 -23.32
N GLN A 148 21.64 72.79 -22.52
CA GLN A 148 21.57 74.25 -22.37
C GLN A 148 22.81 74.85 -21.71
N ILE A 149 23.41 74.19 -20.72
CA ILE A 149 24.65 74.64 -20.09
C ILE A 149 25.78 74.66 -21.13
N ALA A 150 25.91 73.60 -21.91
CA ALA A 150 26.91 73.49 -22.99
C ALA A 150 26.69 74.54 -24.09
N ALA A 151 25.44 74.75 -24.52
CA ALA A 151 25.10 75.75 -25.53
C ALA A 151 25.42 77.18 -25.06
N ILE A 152 25.11 77.52 -23.79
CA ILE A 152 25.45 78.84 -23.23
C ILE A 152 26.97 79.01 -23.11
N ALA A 153 27.71 77.97 -22.70
CA ALA A 153 29.17 78.02 -22.65
C ALA A 153 29.79 78.24 -24.03
N GLN A 154 29.26 77.58 -25.07
CA GLN A 154 29.68 77.81 -26.45
C GLN A 154 29.39 79.24 -26.91
N GLU A 155 28.19 79.77 -26.65
CA GLU A 155 27.84 81.14 -27.00
C GLU A 155 28.73 82.18 -26.29
N LEU A 156 29.11 81.94 -25.03
CA LEU A 156 30.08 82.76 -24.31
C LEU A 156 31.47 82.74 -24.96
N ASN A 157 31.90 81.60 -25.51
CA ASN A 157 33.16 81.51 -26.26
C ASN A 157 33.11 82.27 -27.59
N GLU A 158 32.01 82.13 -28.34
CA GLU A 158 31.83 82.82 -29.63
C GLU A 158 31.84 84.35 -29.48
N LEU A 159 31.49 84.84 -28.29
CA LEU A 159 31.52 86.26 -27.93
C LEU A 159 32.82 86.70 -27.25
N ASP A 160 33.88 85.88 -27.24
CA ASP A 160 35.17 86.16 -26.60
C ASP A 160 35.04 86.64 -25.14
N TYR A 161 34.29 85.88 -24.33
CA TYR A 161 34.13 86.17 -22.90
C TYR A 161 35.47 86.08 -22.15
N TYR A 162 35.72 87.02 -21.23
CA TYR A 162 37.02 87.14 -20.56
C TYR A 162 37.39 85.92 -19.69
N ASP A 163 36.41 85.23 -19.11
CA ASP A 163 36.58 84.05 -18.25
C ASP A 163 36.08 82.76 -18.93
N SER A 164 36.07 82.74 -20.27
CA SER A 164 35.82 81.55 -21.07
C SER A 164 36.61 80.32 -20.63
N PRO A 165 37.90 80.40 -20.26
CA PRO A 165 38.64 79.23 -19.78
C PRO A 165 38.02 78.55 -18.54
N SER A 166 37.56 79.32 -17.56
CA SER A 166 36.94 78.78 -16.35
C SER A 166 35.54 78.22 -16.63
N VAL A 167 34.76 78.91 -17.47
CA VAL A 167 33.44 78.44 -17.94
C VAL A 167 33.58 77.09 -18.65
N ASN A 168 34.55 76.96 -19.56
CA ASN A 168 34.81 75.74 -20.31
C ASN A 168 35.29 74.60 -19.41
N ALA A 169 36.22 74.87 -18.49
CA ALA A 169 36.67 73.86 -17.53
C ALA A 169 35.53 73.33 -16.66
N ARG A 170 34.63 74.22 -16.20
CA ARG A 170 33.45 73.82 -15.42
C ARG A 170 32.42 73.07 -16.27
N CYS A 171 32.15 73.54 -17.49
CA CYS A 171 31.23 72.88 -18.41
C CYS A 171 31.73 71.47 -18.77
N GLN A 172 33.02 71.32 -19.06
CA GLN A 172 33.63 70.02 -19.35
C GLN A 172 33.46 69.08 -18.17
N LYS A 173 33.75 69.53 -16.95
CA LYS A 173 33.56 68.71 -15.74
C LYS A 173 32.11 68.25 -15.57
N ILE A 174 31.14 69.11 -15.87
CA ILE A 174 29.70 68.78 -15.84
C ILE A 174 29.38 67.71 -16.89
N CYS A 175 29.86 67.87 -18.12
CA CYS A 175 29.65 66.90 -19.20
C CYS A 175 30.31 65.55 -18.88
N ASP A 176 31.56 65.55 -18.41
CA ASP A 176 32.28 64.33 -18.01
C ASP A 176 31.55 63.58 -16.88
N GLN A 177 31.05 64.32 -15.89
CA GLN A 177 30.27 63.76 -14.79
C GLN A 177 28.93 63.20 -15.28
N TRP A 178 28.26 63.89 -16.21
CA TRP A 178 27.01 63.44 -16.80
C TRP A 178 27.17 62.13 -17.58
N ASP A 179 28.21 62.05 -18.42
CA ASP A 179 28.54 60.84 -19.16
C ASP A 179 28.85 59.67 -18.21
N ASN A 180 29.63 59.93 -17.15
CA ASN A 180 29.91 58.95 -16.11
C ASN A 180 28.65 58.48 -15.37
N LEU A 181 27.73 59.40 -15.02
CA LEU A 181 26.45 59.06 -14.43
C LEU A 181 25.61 58.17 -15.35
N GLY A 182 25.59 58.45 -16.65
CA GLY A 182 24.92 57.60 -17.65
C GLY A 182 25.49 56.17 -17.65
N VAL A 183 26.82 56.03 -17.68
CA VAL A 183 27.50 54.72 -17.65
C VAL A 183 27.24 53.97 -16.34
N LEU A 184 27.34 54.65 -15.19
CA LEU A 184 27.08 54.05 -13.88
C LEU A 184 25.61 53.61 -13.73
N THR A 185 24.68 54.39 -14.26
CA THR A 185 23.25 54.08 -14.24
C THR A 185 22.95 52.83 -15.04
N GLN A 186 23.46 52.73 -16.27
CA GLN A 186 23.31 51.55 -17.12
C GLN A 186 23.95 50.30 -16.48
N LYS A 187 25.18 50.43 -15.96
CA LYS A 187 25.87 49.33 -15.27
C LYS A 187 25.10 48.84 -14.04
N ARG A 188 24.48 49.76 -13.29
CA ARG A 188 23.64 49.42 -12.14
C ARG A 188 22.36 48.70 -12.59
N ARG A 189 21.67 49.19 -13.63
CA ARG A 189 20.50 48.53 -14.23
C ARG A 189 20.81 47.09 -14.61
N GLU A 190 21.88 46.86 -15.36
CA GLU A 190 22.30 45.52 -15.79
C GLU A 190 22.58 44.59 -14.59
N ALA A 191 23.20 45.11 -13.52
CA ALA A 191 23.45 44.32 -12.31
C ALA A 191 22.16 43.98 -11.55
N LEU A 192 21.21 44.93 -11.47
CA LEU A 192 19.90 44.73 -10.85
C LEU A 192 19.08 43.69 -11.61
N GLU A 193 18.94 43.85 -12.93
CA GLU A 193 18.18 42.94 -13.81
C GLU A 193 18.81 41.53 -13.82
N LYS A 194 20.14 41.43 -13.83
CA LYS A 194 20.84 40.14 -13.70
C LYS A 194 20.52 39.46 -12.37
N THR A 195 20.56 40.21 -11.28
CA THR A 195 20.32 39.66 -9.94
C THR A 195 18.86 39.25 -9.76
N GLU A 196 17.92 40.06 -10.25
CA GLU A 196 16.49 39.72 -10.28
C GLU A 196 16.26 38.40 -11.03
N LYS A 197 16.80 38.28 -12.26
CA LYS A 197 16.64 37.06 -13.07
C LYS A 197 17.19 35.81 -12.38
N LEU A 198 18.33 35.93 -11.68
CA LEU A 198 18.90 34.82 -10.91
C LEU A 198 17.97 34.43 -9.76
N LEU A 199 17.46 35.39 -9.00
CA LEU A 199 16.55 35.14 -7.88
C LEU A 199 15.20 34.57 -8.35
N GLU A 200 14.66 35.03 -9.47
CA GLU A 200 13.45 34.46 -10.09
C GLU A 200 13.66 33.01 -10.54
N THR A 201 14.82 32.71 -11.13
CA THR A 201 15.16 31.35 -11.54
C THR A 201 15.23 30.42 -10.33
N ILE A 202 15.89 30.86 -9.26
CA ILE A 202 15.98 30.13 -7.99
C ILE A 202 14.60 29.90 -7.38
N ASP A 203 13.77 30.94 -7.32
CA ASP A 203 12.40 30.88 -6.76
C ASP A 203 11.53 29.87 -7.52
N GLN A 204 11.58 29.91 -8.85
CA GLN A 204 10.85 28.98 -9.71
C GLN A 204 11.30 27.53 -9.51
N LEU A 205 12.62 27.29 -9.39
CA LEU A 205 13.17 25.96 -9.11
C LEU A 205 12.76 25.47 -7.72
N TYR A 206 12.75 26.34 -6.71
CA TYR A 206 12.27 25.97 -5.37
C TYR A 206 10.78 25.59 -5.37
N LEU A 207 9.95 26.32 -6.12
CA LEU A 207 8.54 25.99 -6.30
C LEU A 207 8.35 24.66 -7.03
N GLU A 208 9.14 24.40 -8.07
CA GLU A 208 9.11 23.12 -8.80
C GLU A 208 9.51 21.95 -7.89
N TYR A 209 10.59 22.11 -7.11
CA TYR A 209 10.98 21.13 -6.11
C TYR A 209 9.83 20.85 -5.14
N ALA A 210 9.20 21.88 -4.58
CA ALA A 210 8.11 21.72 -3.61
C ALA A 210 6.92 20.97 -4.22
N LYS A 211 6.55 21.32 -5.46
CA LYS A 211 5.44 20.69 -6.19
C LYS A 211 5.67 19.20 -6.44
N ARG A 212 6.91 18.78 -6.67
CA ARG A 212 7.27 17.37 -6.95
C ARG A 212 7.59 16.58 -5.68
N ALA A 213 8.26 17.20 -4.72
CA ALA A 213 8.66 16.57 -3.46
C ALA A 213 7.44 16.15 -2.62
N ALA A 214 6.38 16.97 -2.57
CA ALA A 214 5.18 16.65 -1.78
C ALA A 214 4.48 15.34 -2.20
N PRO A 215 4.05 15.15 -3.47
CA PRO A 215 3.42 13.89 -3.88
C PRO A 215 4.39 12.72 -3.83
N PHE A 216 5.68 12.94 -4.16
CA PHE A 216 6.70 11.89 -4.06
C PHE A 216 6.91 11.42 -2.61
N ASN A 217 6.88 12.34 -1.64
CA ASN A 217 6.94 12.02 -0.22
C ASN A 217 5.74 11.16 0.21
N ASN A 218 4.53 11.56 -0.19
CA ASN A 218 3.32 10.79 0.14
C ASN A 218 3.35 9.40 -0.50
N TRP A 219 3.87 9.27 -1.71
CA TRP A 219 4.08 7.97 -2.36
C TRP A 219 5.04 7.10 -1.55
N MET A 220 6.16 7.66 -1.06
CA MET A 220 7.10 6.89 -0.21
C MET A 220 6.46 6.46 1.11
N GLU A 221 5.64 7.31 1.72
CA GLU A 221 4.91 6.97 2.95
C GLU A 221 3.91 5.83 2.72
N GLY A 222 3.08 5.92 1.68
CA GLY A 222 2.16 4.84 1.29
C GLY A 222 2.90 3.54 0.93
N ALA A 223 4.00 3.63 0.20
CA ALA A 223 4.82 2.46 -0.13
C ALA A 223 5.42 1.80 1.12
N MET A 224 5.83 2.58 2.13
CA MET A 224 6.31 2.02 3.40
C MET A 224 5.17 1.31 4.16
N GLU A 225 3.98 1.90 4.19
CA GLU A 225 2.79 1.28 4.79
C GLU A 225 2.44 -0.05 4.11
N ASP A 226 2.31 -0.06 2.77
CA ASP A 226 1.96 -1.25 1.99
C ASP A 226 2.99 -2.38 2.15
N LEU A 227 4.28 -2.04 2.18
CA LEU A 227 5.35 -3.04 2.35
C LEU A 227 5.37 -3.64 3.77
N GLN A 228 4.88 -2.91 4.76
CA GLN A 228 4.82 -3.34 6.15
C GLN A 228 3.46 -3.95 6.54
N ASP A 229 2.48 -3.93 5.63
CA ASP A 229 1.13 -4.44 5.89
C ASP A 229 1.13 -5.93 6.24
N THR A 230 0.34 -6.30 7.24
CA THR A 230 0.21 -7.70 7.68
C THR A 230 -0.90 -8.38 6.89
N PHE A 231 -0.61 -9.55 6.30
CA PHE A 231 -1.57 -10.28 5.48
C PHE A 231 -1.83 -11.69 6.04
N ILE A 232 -3.02 -12.21 5.75
CA ILE A 232 -3.43 -13.59 6.05
C ILE A 232 -3.97 -14.18 4.75
N VAL A 233 -3.53 -15.39 4.41
CA VAL A 233 -3.93 -16.12 3.22
C VAL A 233 -4.26 -17.57 3.58
N HIS A 234 -5.20 -18.16 2.87
CA HIS A 234 -5.66 -19.54 3.08
C HIS A 234 -5.52 -20.42 1.84
N THR A 235 -5.19 -19.79 0.70
CA THR A 235 -5.07 -20.46 -0.60
C THR A 235 -3.79 -20.04 -1.34
N ILE A 236 -3.38 -20.87 -2.31
CA ILE A 236 -2.21 -20.57 -3.16
C ILE A 236 -2.53 -19.38 -4.08
N GLU A 237 -3.76 -19.29 -4.56
CA GLU A 237 -4.20 -18.26 -5.49
C GLU A 237 -4.13 -16.86 -4.85
N GLU A 238 -4.50 -16.73 -3.57
CA GLU A 238 -4.40 -15.46 -2.81
C GLU A 238 -2.95 -14.98 -2.69
N ILE A 239 -2.02 -15.87 -2.28
CA ILE A 239 -0.61 -15.50 -2.13
C ILE A 239 0.07 -15.23 -3.47
N GLN A 240 -0.35 -15.90 -4.55
CA GLN A 240 0.08 -15.57 -5.92
C GLN A 240 -0.40 -14.17 -6.33
N GLY A 241 -1.65 -13.80 -6.00
CA GLY A 241 -2.17 -12.46 -6.22
C GLY A 241 -1.34 -11.38 -5.51
N LEU A 242 -1.02 -11.58 -4.22
CA LEU A 242 -0.15 -10.67 -3.46
C LEU A 242 1.27 -10.59 -4.03
N SER A 243 1.82 -11.72 -4.46
CA SER A 243 3.15 -11.76 -5.10
C SER A 243 3.16 -11.00 -6.42
N MET A 244 2.12 -11.15 -7.24
CA MET A 244 1.98 -10.40 -8.50
C MET A 244 1.84 -8.90 -8.26
N ALA A 245 1.04 -8.49 -7.27
CA ALA A 245 0.91 -7.08 -6.89
C ALA A 245 2.26 -6.51 -6.43
N HIS A 246 3.04 -7.27 -5.66
CA HIS A 246 4.38 -6.85 -5.25
C HIS A 246 5.36 -6.73 -6.43
N GLU A 247 5.32 -7.64 -7.40
CA GLU A 247 6.11 -7.52 -8.64
C GLU A 247 5.73 -6.29 -9.46
N GLN A 248 4.43 -5.98 -9.58
CA GLN A 248 3.96 -4.76 -10.24
C GLN A 248 4.46 -3.50 -9.51
N PHE A 249 4.41 -3.49 -8.18
CA PHE A 249 4.98 -2.41 -7.38
C PHE A 249 6.49 -2.26 -7.65
N LYS A 250 7.26 -3.35 -7.63
CA LYS A 250 8.71 -3.33 -7.92
C LYS A 250 9.01 -2.77 -9.31
N ALA A 251 8.15 -3.03 -10.30
CA ALA A 251 8.28 -2.48 -11.64
C ALA A 251 8.15 -0.94 -11.70
N THR A 252 7.53 -0.31 -10.70
CA THR A 252 7.43 1.17 -10.59
C THR A 252 8.67 1.81 -9.96
N LEU A 253 9.48 1.05 -9.21
CA LEU A 253 10.65 1.57 -8.49
C LEU A 253 11.70 2.26 -9.39
N PRO A 254 12.03 1.78 -10.60
CA PRO A 254 12.97 2.47 -11.48
C PRO A 254 12.46 3.85 -11.93
N GLU A 255 11.16 3.99 -12.14
CA GLU A 255 10.54 5.27 -12.49
C GLU A 255 10.50 6.21 -11.28
N ALA A 256 10.17 5.67 -10.10
CA ALA A 256 10.25 6.42 -8.84
C ALA A 256 11.67 6.90 -8.52
N ASP A 257 12.72 6.12 -8.82
CA ASP A 257 14.11 6.57 -8.65
C ASP A 257 14.47 7.68 -9.65
N LYS A 258 13.96 7.63 -10.89
CA LYS A 258 14.13 8.73 -11.85
C LYS A 258 13.49 10.01 -11.33
N GLU A 259 12.29 9.91 -10.75
CA GLU A 259 11.60 11.06 -10.15
C GLU A 259 12.41 11.63 -8.97
N ARG A 260 12.91 10.76 -8.08
CA ARG A 260 13.83 11.16 -7.00
C ARG A 260 15.06 11.89 -7.54
N GLN A 261 15.74 11.33 -8.54
CA GLN A 261 16.92 11.94 -9.15
C GLN A 261 16.62 13.30 -9.76
N ALA A 262 15.46 13.46 -10.40
CA ALA A 262 15.03 14.73 -10.95
C ALA A 262 14.73 15.77 -9.86
N ILE A 263 14.06 15.38 -8.77
CA ILE A 263 13.81 16.25 -7.60
C ILE A 263 15.14 16.72 -6.98
N LEU A 264 16.09 15.80 -6.77
CA LEU A 264 17.42 16.14 -6.25
C LEU A 264 18.22 17.00 -7.23
N GLY A 265 18.05 16.77 -8.53
CA GLY A 265 18.65 17.56 -9.60
C GLY A 265 18.24 19.04 -9.54
N ILE A 266 16.95 19.32 -9.27
CA ILE A 266 16.45 20.68 -9.09
C ILE A 266 17.16 21.38 -7.93
N HIS A 267 17.25 20.72 -6.77
CA HIS A 267 17.93 21.27 -5.60
C HIS A 267 19.43 21.50 -5.87
N ASN A 268 20.09 20.58 -6.57
CA ASN A 268 21.50 20.72 -6.93
C ASN A 268 21.74 21.89 -7.88
N GLU A 269 20.85 22.12 -8.85
CA GLU A 269 20.97 23.26 -9.77
C GLU A 269 20.80 24.59 -9.02
N VAL A 270 19.86 24.67 -8.07
CA VAL A 270 19.71 25.83 -7.18
C VAL A 270 21.01 26.12 -6.41
N MET A 271 21.61 25.09 -5.80
CA MET A 271 22.88 25.24 -5.06
C MET A 271 24.03 25.67 -5.97
N LYS A 272 24.08 25.14 -7.19
CA LYS A 272 25.09 25.48 -8.20
C LYS A 272 24.95 26.93 -8.66
N ILE A 273 23.74 27.41 -8.92
CA ILE A 273 23.49 28.82 -9.29
C ILE A 273 23.95 29.73 -8.14
N ALA A 274 23.56 29.41 -6.90
CA ALA A 274 23.94 30.20 -5.73
C ALA A 274 25.46 30.27 -5.53
N GLN A 275 26.16 29.14 -5.63
CA GLN A 275 27.63 29.11 -5.54
C GLN A 275 28.31 29.86 -6.68
N THR A 276 27.84 29.69 -7.92
CA THR A 276 28.48 30.30 -9.10
C THR A 276 28.39 31.82 -9.05
N TYR A 277 27.22 32.35 -8.67
CA TYR A 277 26.95 33.78 -8.69
C TYR A 277 27.08 34.46 -7.31
N HIS A 278 27.48 33.71 -6.27
CA HIS A 278 27.65 34.20 -4.89
C HIS A 278 26.42 34.93 -4.36
N VAL A 279 25.23 34.48 -4.76
CA VAL A 279 23.95 35.07 -4.35
C VAL A 279 23.69 34.67 -2.91
N ASN A 280 23.41 35.66 -2.06
CA ASN A 280 23.15 35.41 -0.65
C ASN A 280 21.77 34.77 -0.49
N MET A 281 21.74 33.44 -0.37
CA MET A 281 20.51 32.71 -0.11
C MET A 281 20.33 32.54 1.39
N SER A 282 19.32 33.23 1.93
CA SER A 282 18.72 32.88 3.22
C SER A 282 18.23 31.44 3.13
N GLY A 283 19.04 30.51 3.62
CA GLY A 283 18.92 29.09 3.35
C GLY A 283 17.54 28.51 3.69
N THR A 284 17.23 27.42 2.99
CA THR A 284 16.00 26.60 2.97
C THR A 284 14.91 27.07 1.99
N ASN A 285 14.23 26.08 1.39
CA ASN A 285 13.17 26.29 0.41
C ASN A 285 11.93 26.86 1.13
N PRO A 286 11.40 28.04 0.75
CA PRO A 286 10.25 28.66 1.43
C PRO A 286 8.91 27.93 1.16
N TYR A 287 8.85 27.08 0.14
CA TYR A 287 7.62 26.42 -0.32
C TYR A 287 7.49 24.96 0.16
N SER A 288 8.51 24.40 0.81
CA SER A 288 8.48 23.01 1.26
C SER A 288 9.27 22.82 2.54
N THR A 289 8.70 22.05 3.47
CA THR A 289 9.39 21.57 4.68
C THR A 289 10.24 20.33 4.44
N ILE A 290 10.06 19.65 3.29
CA ILE A 290 10.67 18.36 3.00
C ILE A 290 12.09 18.57 2.47
N SER A 291 13.08 18.11 3.23
CA SER A 291 14.49 18.22 2.84
C SER A 291 14.93 17.11 1.89
N THR A 292 16.00 17.36 1.14
CA THR A 292 16.62 16.34 0.28
C THR A 292 17.18 15.15 1.09
N GLN A 293 17.62 15.40 2.31
CA GLN A 293 18.08 14.37 3.24
C GLN A 293 16.93 13.47 3.70
N GLU A 294 15.76 14.06 4.00
CA GLU A 294 14.57 13.30 4.37
C GLU A 294 14.09 12.41 3.22
N ILE A 295 14.04 12.94 1.98
CA ILE A 295 13.69 12.17 0.78
C ILE A 295 14.61 10.97 0.62
N ASN A 296 15.92 11.17 0.71
CA ASN A 296 16.88 10.06 0.57
C ASN A 296 16.73 9.03 1.70
N SER A 297 16.49 9.49 2.93
CA SER A 297 16.30 8.59 4.07
C SER A 297 15.04 7.72 3.92
N LYS A 298 13.92 8.31 3.48
CA LYS A 298 12.67 7.57 3.20
C LYS A 298 12.84 6.62 2.01
N TRP A 299 13.53 7.05 0.95
CA TRP A 299 13.83 6.20 -0.20
C TRP A 299 14.66 4.97 0.19
N ASP A 300 15.71 5.15 0.99
CA ASP A 300 16.52 4.04 1.48
C ASP A 300 15.72 3.08 2.36
N ARG A 301 14.75 3.61 3.14
CA ARG A 301 13.83 2.78 3.92
C ARG A 301 12.92 1.93 3.04
N VAL A 302 12.32 2.51 1.99
CA VAL A 302 11.53 1.77 1.00
C VAL A 302 12.39 0.66 0.36
N ARG A 303 13.62 0.99 -0.08
CA ARG A 303 14.54 0.00 -0.67
C ARG A 303 14.92 -1.13 0.28
N GLN A 304 15.01 -0.87 1.58
CA GLN A 304 15.26 -1.90 2.59
C GLN A 304 14.04 -2.79 2.87
N LEU A 305 12.83 -2.26 2.71
CA LEU A 305 11.59 -2.98 2.96
C LEU A 305 11.22 -3.92 1.81
N VAL A 306 11.51 -3.55 0.56
CA VAL A 306 11.26 -4.39 -0.62
C VAL A 306 11.78 -5.83 -0.48
N PRO A 307 13.08 -6.09 -0.22
CA PRO A 307 13.58 -7.46 -0.10
C PRO A 307 13.02 -8.20 1.13
N LYS A 308 12.64 -7.48 2.19
CA LYS A 308 11.96 -8.09 3.34
C LYS A 308 10.55 -8.56 2.99
N ARG A 309 9.84 -7.78 2.18
CA ARG A 309 8.52 -8.14 1.66
C ARG A 309 8.60 -9.33 0.71
N ASP A 310 9.58 -9.35 -0.18
CA ASP A 310 9.88 -10.51 -1.04
C ASP A 310 10.07 -11.78 -0.21
N GLN A 311 10.89 -11.72 0.85
CA GLN A 311 11.12 -12.86 1.73
C GLN A 311 9.83 -13.32 2.44
N ALA A 312 9.06 -12.39 3.02
CA ALA A 312 7.82 -12.72 3.70
C ALA A 312 6.79 -13.38 2.76
N LEU A 313 6.66 -12.89 1.53
CA LEU A 313 5.79 -13.48 0.51
C LEU A 313 6.28 -14.88 0.08
N MET A 314 7.60 -15.06 -0.05
CA MET A 314 8.19 -16.36 -0.39
C MET A 314 7.98 -17.41 0.70
N GLU A 315 8.15 -17.02 1.96
CA GLU A 315 7.91 -17.89 3.12
C GLU A 315 6.44 -18.32 3.22
N GLU A 316 5.51 -17.38 3.02
CA GLU A 316 4.08 -17.70 3.03
C GLU A 316 3.68 -18.54 1.80
N HIS A 317 4.23 -18.26 0.62
CA HIS A 317 3.97 -19.06 -0.57
C HIS A 317 4.46 -20.51 -0.39
N ALA A 318 5.65 -20.70 0.21
CA ALA A 318 6.16 -22.03 0.54
C ALA A 318 5.25 -22.76 1.53
N ARG A 319 4.72 -22.04 2.54
CA ARG A 319 3.74 -22.58 3.50
C ARG A 319 2.46 -23.03 2.80
N GLN A 320 1.87 -22.20 1.95
CA GLN A 320 0.65 -22.55 1.22
C GLN A 320 0.86 -23.70 0.22
N GLN A 321 2.03 -23.79 -0.42
CA GLN A 321 2.40 -24.95 -1.22
C GLN A 321 2.49 -26.23 -0.40
N GLN A 322 3.07 -26.16 0.80
CA GLN A 322 3.15 -27.30 1.70
C GLN A 322 1.75 -27.73 2.17
N ASN A 323 0.90 -26.77 2.52
CA ASN A 323 -0.49 -27.02 2.91
C ASN A 323 -1.26 -27.76 1.81
N GLU A 324 -1.13 -27.32 0.55
CA GLU A 324 -1.77 -27.98 -0.59
C GLU A 324 -1.23 -29.39 -0.85
N ARG A 325 0.08 -29.62 -0.62
CA ARG A 325 0.68 -30.97 -0.68
C ARG A 325 0.06 -31.89 0.36
N LEU A 326 -0.06 -31.44 1.61
CA LEU A 326 -0.68 -32.20 2.69
C LEU A 326 -2.14 -32.54 2.35
N ARG A 327 -2.94 -31.57 1.89
CA ARG A 327 -4.33 -31.81 1.43
C ARG A 327 -4.39 -32.91 0.36
N LYS A 328 -3.53 -32.83 -0.66
CA LYS A 328 -3.48 -33.82 -1.74
C LYS A 328 -3.00 -35.19 -1.26
N GLN A 329 -2.02 -35.25 -0.37
CA GLN A 329 -1.48 -36.48 0.18
C GLN A 329 -2.54 -37.23 0.99
N PHE A 330 -3.22 -36.55 1.91
CA PHE A 330 -4.32 -37.11 2.67
C PHE A 330 -5.44 -37.60 1.74
N ALA A 331 -5.85 -36.77 0.77
CA ALA A 331 -6.91 -37.11 -0.17
C ALA A 331 -6.56 -38.33 -1.03
N ALA A 332 -5.33 -38.42 -1.54
CA ALA A 332 -4.88 -39.55 -2.34
C ALA A 332 -4.96 -40.87 -1.56
N GLN A 333 -4.61 -40.86 -0.28
CA GLN A 333 -4.71 -42.04 0.58
C GLN A 333 -6.17 -42.33 0.95
N ALA A 334 -6.92 -41.34 1.41
CA ALA A 334 -8.31 -41.49 1.83
C ALA A 334 -9.22 -42.00 0.69
N ASN A 335 -9.02 -41.50 -0.54
CA ASN A 335 -9.77 -41.92 -1.73
C ASN A 335 -9.50 -43.37 -2.16
N VAL A 336 -8.43 -44.01 -1.66
CA VAL A 336 -8.15 -45.43 -1.87
C VAL A 336 -8.65 -46.25 -0.67
N ILE A 337 -8.42 -45.76 0.54
CA ILE A 337 -8.79 -46.45 1.79
C ILE A 337 -10.31 -46.53 1.96
N GLY A 338 -11.04 -45.44 1.73
CA GLY A 338 -12.49 -45.39 1.89
C GLY A 338 -13.22 -46.48 1.08
N PRO A 339 -13.01 -46.53 -0.26
CA PRO A 339 -13.59 -47.59 -1.08
C PRO A 339 -13.11 -48.99 -0.69
N TRP A 340 -11.84 -49.16 -0.28
CA TRP A 340 -11.33 -50.46 0.16
C TRP A 340 -12.07 -50.99 1.40
N ILE A 341 -12.35 -50.13 2.39
CA ILE A 341 -13.16 -50.47 3.56
C ILE A 341 -14.56 -50.89 3.14
N GLN A 342 -15.18 -50.12 2.24
CA GLN A 342 -16.53 -50.40 1.75
C GLN A 342 -16.60 -51.75 1.01
N THR A 343 -15.62 -52.05 0.15
CA THR A 343 -15.53 -53.33 -0.56
C THR A 343 -15.35 -54.49 0.43
N LYS A 344 -14.46 -54.36 1.42
CA LYS A 344 -14.25 -55.42 2.42
C LYS A 344 -15.46 -55.64 3.31
N MET A 345 -16.16 -54.58 3.71
CA MET A 345 -17.43 -54.66 4.42
C MET A 345 -18.48 -55.45 3.61
N GLN A 346 -18.60 -55.17 2.30
CA GLN A 346 -19.52 -55.90 1.42
C GLN A 346 -19.12 -57.37 1.22
N GLU A 347 -17.82 -57.66 1.07
CA GLU A 347 -17.32 -59.04 0.94
C GLU A 347 -17.56 -59.87 2.20
N ILE A 348 -17.33 -59.31 3.40
CA ILE A 348 -17.64 -60.00 4.67
C ILE A 348 -19.15 -60.25 4.79
N GLY A 349 -19.97 -59.25 4.43
CA GLY A 349 -21.42 -59.40 4.38
C GLY A 349 -21.85 -60.53 3.44
N ARG A 350 -21.23 -60.64 2.25
CA ARG A 350 -21.50 -61.75 1.32
C ARG A 350 -21.10 -63.10 1.88
N ILE A 351 -19.97 -63.24 2.58
CA ILE A 351 -19.56 -64.54 3.16
C ILE A 351 -20.53 -65.01 4.24
N ALA A 352 -21.08 -64.06 5.02
CA ALA A 352 -22.11 -64.37 6.00
C ALA A 352 -23.41 -64.88 5.34
N ILE A 353 -23.70 -64.46 4.11
CA ILE A 353 -24.96 -64.71 3.40
C ILE A 353 -24.84 -65.87 2.39
N GLU A 354 -23.87 -65.80 1.49
CA GLU A 354 -23.53 -66.79 0.46
C GLU A 354 -22.69 -67.90 1.10
N MET A 355 -23.33 -68.67 2.00
CA MET A 355 -22.72 -69.74 2.79
C MET A 355 -22.37 -70.99 1.95
N HIS A 356 -21.62 -70.83 0.86
CA HIS A 356 -21.13 -71.94 0.05
C HIS A 356 -19.86 -72.55 0.68
N GLY A 357 -19.92 -73.83 1.03
CA GLY A 357 -18.79 -74.58 1.60
C GLY A 357 -19.03 -75.04 3.04
N THR A 358 -18.03 -75.70 3.62
CA THR A 358 -18.10 -76.14 5.02
C THR A 358 -17.93 -74.94 5.96
N LEU A 359 -18.35 -75.09 7.23
CA LEU A 359 -18.12 -74.06 8.25
C LEU A 359 -16.61 -73.79 8.41
N GLU A 360 -15.79 -74.83 8.22
CA GLU A 360 -14.34 -74.80 8.20
C GLU A 360 -13.78 -73.96 7.04
N ASP A 361 -14.37 -74.05 5.84
CA ASP A 361 -13.96 -73.21 4.72
C ASP A 361 -14.29 -71.74 4.97
N GLN A 362 -15.47 -71.46 5.51
CA GLN A 362 -15.93 -70.10 5.82
C GLN A 362 -15.04 -69.43 6.87
N ILE A 363 -14.74 -70.13 7.98
CA ILE A 363 -13.85 -69.59 9.01
C ILE A 363 -12.43 -69.40 8.46
N ASN A 364 -11.93 -70.30 7.61
CA ASN A 364 -10.62 -70.13 6.97
C ASN A 364 -10.58 -68.88 6.07
N HIS A 365 -11.63 -68.64 5.29
CA HIS A 365 -11.74 -67.42 4.48
C HIS A 365 -11.82 -66.16 5.35
N LEU A 366 -12.64 -66.15 6.41
CA LEU A 366 -12.75 -65.02 7.33
C LEU A 366 -11.42 -64.73 8.05
N ARG A 367 -10.70 -65.77 8.51
CA ARG A 367 -9.34 -65.61 9.08
C ARG A 367 -8.34 -65.06 8.07
N GLN A 368 -8.48 -65.39 6.78
CA GLN A 368 -7.68 -64.79 5.72
C GLN A 368 -8.01 -63.30 5.52
N TYR A 369 -9.29 -62.92 5.55
CA TYR A 369 -9.71 -61.52 5.51
C TYR A 369 -9.21 -60.74 6.73
N GLU A 370 -9.28 -61.32 7.93
CA GLU A 370 -8.75 -60.74 9.16
C GLU A 370 -7.26 -60.45 9.03
N LYS A 371 -6.48 -61.42 8.53
CA LYS A 371 -5.06 -61.22 8.24
C LYS A 371 -4.82 -60.11 7.20
N ASN A 372 -5.64 -60.04 6.15
CA ASN A 372 -5.55 -58.98 5.15
C ASN A 372 -5.86 -57.60 5.73
N ILE A 373 -6.83 -57.50 6.64
CA ILE A 373 -7.18 -56.26 7.35
C ILE A 373 -6.04 -55.84 8.27
N VAL A 374 -5.48 -56.75 9.06
CA VAL A 374 -4.32 -56.47 9.91
C VAL A 374 -3.13 -55.98 9.08
N ASN A 375 -2.87 -56.59 7.92
CA ASN A 375 -1.80 -56.16 7.02
C ASN A 375 -2.04 -54.76 6.40
N TYR A 376 -3.29 -54.29 6.34
CA TYR A 376 -3.64 -52.98 5.80
C TYR A 376 -3.57 -51.86 6.85
N LYS A 377 -3.55 -52.20 8.14
CA LYS A 377 -3.48 -51.27 9.28
C LYS A 377 -2.39 -50.18 9.16
N PRO A 378 -1.15 -50.46 8.69
CA PRO A 378 -0.13 -49.42 8.55
C PRO A 378 -0.53 -48.26 7.63
N LYS A 379 -1.41 -48.48 6.64
CA LYS A 379 -1.91 -47.41 5.78
C LYS A 379 -2.92 -46.50 6.50
N ILE A 380 -3.70 -47.05 7.42
CA ILE A 380 -4.59 -46.27 8.28
C ILE A 380 -3.76 -45.40 9.22
N ASP A 381 -2.71 -45.99 9.80
CA ASP A 381 -1.78 -45.27 10.69
C ASP A 381 -1.04 -44.13 9.96
N GLN A 382 -0.64 -44.37 8.71
CA GLN A 382 -0.07 -43.31 7.88
C GLN A 382 -1.08 -42.20 7.58
N LEU A 383 -2.34 -42.54 7.27
CA LEU A 383 -3.39 -41.54 7.04
C LEU A 383 -3.69 -40.71 8.29
N GLU A 384 -3.68 -41.33 9.48
CA GLU A 384 -3.82 -40.67 10.77
C GLU A 384 -2.65 -39.69 11.02
N SER A 385 -1.42 -40.11 10.73
CA SER A 385 -0.24 -39.23 10.79
C SER A 385 -0.34 -38.05 9.82
N ASP A 386 -0.81 -38.27 8.59
CA ASP A 386 -1.00 -37.20 7.61
C ASP A 386 -2.09 -36.21 8.08
N HIS A 387 -3.18 -36.72 8.69
CA HIS A 387 -4.23 -35.90 9.27
C HIS A 387 -3.71 -35.03 10.44
N GLN A 388 -2.88 -35.60 11.30
CA GLN A 388 -2.24 -34.86 12.39
C GLN A 388 -1.41 -33.69 11.86
N GLN A 389 -0.60 -33.90 10.82
CA GLN A 389 0.18 -32.82 10.19
C GLN A 389 -0.70 -31.71 9.60
N ILE A 390 -1.85 -32.07 9.01
CA ILE A 390 -2.84 -31.11 8.51
C ILE A 390 -3.42 -30.26 9.65
N GLN A 391 -3.75 -30.88 10.79
CA GLN A 391 -4.29 -30.17 11.96
C GLN A 391 -3.25 -29.27 12.62
N GLU A 392 -2.01 -29.73 12.75
CA GLU A 392 -0.87 -28.94 13.27
C GLU A 392 -0.56 -27.74 12.36
N ALA A 393 -0.80 -27.88 11.05
CA ALA A 393 -0.71 -26.79 10.08
C ALA A 393 -1.96 -25.88 10.03
N LEU A 394 -2.96 -26.11 10.90
CA LEU A 394 -4.22 -25.35 11.00
C LEU A 394 -5.07 -25.36 9.72
N ILE A 395 -5.04 -26.47 8.98
CA ILE A 395 -5.82 -26.67 7.77
C ILE A 395 -7.08 -27.47 8.14
N PHE A 396 -8.27 -26.93 7.84
CA PHE A 396 -9.55 -27.57 8.19
C PHE A 396 -10.39 -27.97 6.98
N ASP A 397 -9.95 -27.61 5.78
CA ASP A 397 -10.62 -27.88 4.53
C ASP A 397 -9.77 -28.79 3.64
N ASN A 398 -10.44 -29.70 2.92
CA ASN A 398 -9.80 -30.49 1.87
C ASN A 398 -10.71 -30.65 0.67
N LYS A 399 -10.48 -29.85 -0.37
CA LYS A 399 -11.24 -29.89 -1.63
C LYS A 399 -10.99 -31.14 -2.51
N HIS A 400 -10.02 -31.99 -2.15
CA HIS A 400 -9.59 -33.12 -2.98
C HIS A 400 -10.22 -34.46 -2.58
N THR A 401 -11.01 -34.51 -1.51
CA THR A 401 -11.68 -35.73 -1.06
C THR A 401 -12.99 -35.41 -0.34
N ASN A 402 -13.96 -36.32 -0.45
CA ASN A 402 -15.19 -36.29 0.35
C ASN A 402 -15.06 -37.12 1.63
N TYR A 403 -13.97 -37.86 1.80
CA TYR A 403 -13.69 -38.61 3.02
C TYR A 403 -13.00 -37.71 4.03
N THR A 404 -13.54 -37.69 5.26
CA THR A 404 -12.90 -37.05 6.41
C THR A 404 -12.22 -38.15 7.22
N MET A 405 -11.29 -37.77 8.09
CA MET A 405 -10.64 -38.77 8.95
C MET A 405 -11.66 -39.52 9.81
N GLU A 406 -12.72 -38.85 10.24
CA GLU A 406 -13.80 -39.47 11.01
C GLU A 406 -14.55 -40.55 10.23
N HIS A 407 -14.86 -40.31 8.94
CA HIS A 407 -15.45 -41.34 8.09
C HIS A 407 -14.57 -42.59 7.99
N ILE A 408 -13.25 -42.41 7.91
CA ILE A 408 -12.31 -43.53 7.82
C ILE A 408 -12.18 -44.27 9.15
N ARG A 409 -12.09 -43.56 10.29
CA ARG A 409 -12.02 -44.17 11.63
C ARG A 409 -13.24 -45.02 11.90
N VAL A 410 -14.44 -44.45 11.74
CA VAL A 410 -15.70 -45.17 11.97
C VAL A 410 -15.81 -46.38 11.02
N GLY A 411 -15.53 -46.18 9.73
CA GLY A 411 -15.56 -47.28 8.76
C GLY A 411 -14.58 -48.41 9.09
N TRP A 412 -13.37 -48.07 9.55
CA TRP A 412 -12.34 -49.04 9.93
C TRP A 412 -12.71 -49.81 11.20
N GLU A 413 -13.15 -49.13 12.25
CA GLU A 413 -13.58 -49.77 13.50
C GLU A 413 -14.83 -50.64 13.30
N GLN A 414 -15.76 -50.19 12.45
CA GLN A 414 -16.92 -50.98 12.06
C GLN A 414 -16.50 -52.23 11.29
N LEU A 415 -15.51 -52.14 10.41
CA LEU A 415 -14.97 -53.30 9.69
C LEU A 415 -14.33 -54.33 10.64
N LEU A 416 -13.52 -53.88 11.60
CA LEU A 416 -12.91 -54.73 12.63
C LEU A 416 -13.97 -55.43 13.50
N THR A 417 -14.97 -54.68 13.94
CA THR A 417 -16.07 -55.22 14.75
C THR A 417 -16.89 -56.23 13.93
N THR A 418 -17.16 -55.92 12.67
CA THR A 418 -17.95 -56.77 11.77
C THR A 418 -17.25 -58.10 11.54
N ILE A 419 -15.95 -58.09 11.20
CA ILE A 419 -15.22 -59.35 10.98
C ILE A 419 -15.09 -60.18 12.26
N ALA A 420 -14.82 -59.54 13.41
CA ALA A 420 -14.71 -60.24 14.68
C ALA A 420 -16.05 -60.89 15.08
N ARG A 421 -17.16 -60.17 14.89
CA ARG A 421 -18.51 -60.70 15.14
C ARG A 421 -18.83 -61.87 14.22
N THR A 422 -18.60 -61.74 12.90
CA THR A 422 -18.89 -62.82 11.94
C THR A 422 -18.01 -64.05 12.18
N ILE A 423 -16.73 -63.87 12.57
CA ILE A 423 -15.87 -65.00 12.97
C ILE A 423 -16.47 -65.70 14.20
N ASN A 424 -16.84 -64.96 15.24
CA ASN A 424 -17.40 -65.53 16.47
C ASN A 424 -18.74 -66.23 16.21
N GLU A 425 -19.60 -65.67 15.36
CA GLU A 425 -20.85 -66.30 14.93
C GLU A 425 -20.60 -67.65 14.25
N VAL A 426 -19.62 -67.73 13.34
CA VAL A 426 -19.24 -68.99 12.68
C VAL A 426 -18.59 -69.97 13.67
N GLU A 427 -17.76 -69.50 14.61
CA GLU A 427 -17.16 -70.33 15.67
C GLU A 427 -18.21 -70.95 16.59
N ASN A 428 -19.21 -70.18 17.01
CA ASN A 428 -20.32 -70.69 17.82
C ASN A 428 -21.16 -71.72 17.04
N GLN A 429 -21.39 -71.51 15.75
CA GLN A 429 -22.10 -72.48 14.91
C GLN A 429 -21.33 -73.81 14.82
N ILE A 430 -19.99 -73.77 14.71
CA ILE A 430 -19.13 -74.96 14.74
C ILE A 430 -19.26 -75.68 16.09
N LEU A 431 -19.15 -74.95 17.19
CA LEU A 431 -19.28 -75.49 18.55
C LEU A 431 -20.64 -76.17 18.77
N THR A 432 -21.75 -75.54 18.35
CA THR A 432 -23.09 -76.12 18.50
C THR A 432 -23.28 -77.35 17.63
N ARG A 433 -22.77 -77.35 16.39
CA ARG A 433 -22.77 -78.53 15.52
C ARG A 433 -22.09 -79.71 16.22
N ASP A 434 -20.90 -79.48 16.76
CA ASP A 434 -20.06 -80.51 17.36
C ASP A 434 -20.62 -81.00 18.71
N ALA A 435 -21.12 -80.08 19.56
CA ALA A 435 -21.67 -80.41 20.87
C ALA A 435 -22.98 -81.22 20.78
N LYS A 436 -23.79 -80.97 19.73
CA LYS A 436 -25.09 -81.62 19.54
C LYS A 436 -25.06 -82.78 18.55
N GLY A 437 -23.89 -83.11 18.01
CA GLY A 437 -23.72 -84.23 17.08
C GLY A 437 -24.45 -84.05 15.74
N ILE A 438 -24.65 -82.81 15.29
CA ILE A 438 -25.37 -82.51 14.03
C ILE A 438 -24.47 -82.88 12.85
N SER A 439 -24.95 -83.70 11.93
CA SER A 439 -24.17 -84.07 10.74
C SER A 439 -24.00 -82.88 9.79
N GLN A 440 -22.96 -82.89 8.95
CA GLN A 440 -22.73 -81.83 7.98
C GLN A 440 -23.90 -81.69 6.98
N GLU A 441 -24.59 -82.80 6.66
CA GLU A 441 -25.77 -82.81 5.79
C GLU A 441 -26.98 -82.16 6.47
N GLN A 442 -27.23 -82.48 7.75
CA GLN A 442 -28.31 -81.88 8.54
C GLN A 442 -28.09 -80.39 8.77
N MET A 443 -26.85 -79.97 9.06
CA MET A 443 -26.51 -78.56 9.20
C MET A 443 -26.71 -77.81 7.87
N ASN A 444 -26.35 -78.42 6.74
CA ASN A 444 -26.60 -77.85 5.42
C ASN A 444 -28.10 -77.78 5.09
N GLU A 445 -28.90 -78.75 5.52
CA GLU A 445 -30.36 -78.74 5.34
C GLU A 445 -31.02 -77.64 6.17
N PHE A 446 -30.70 -77.52 7.45
CA PHE A 446 -31.19 -76.43 8.32
C PHE A 446 -30.79 -75.07 7.77
N ARG A 447 -29.57 -74.94 7.26
CA ARG A 447 -29.07 -73.71 6.65
C ARG A 447 -29.77 -73.37 5.34
N ASN A 448 -29.95 -74.34 4.44
CA ASN A 448 -30.67 -74.12 3.18
C ASN A 448 -32.12 -73.70 3.44
N SER A 449 -32.78 -74.32 4.41
CA SER A 449 -34.13 -73.96 4.82
C SER A 449 -34.17 -72.56 5.44
N PHE A 450 -33.26 -72.22 6.35
CA PHE A 450 -33.21 -70.88 6.94
C PHE A 450 -32.96 -69.79 5.88
N ASN A 451 -31.97 -69.99 5.01
CA ASN A 451 -31.64 -69.03 3.94
C ASN A 451 -32.73 -68.90 2.87
N HIS A 452 -33.53 -69.95 2.64
CA HIS A 452 -34.67 -69.86 1.71
C HIS A 452 -35.74 -68.87 2.20
N PHE A 453 -35.92 -68.77 3.52
CA PHE A 453 -36.92 -67.90 4.14
C PHE A 453 -36.37 -66.53 4.57
N ASP A 454 -35.05 -66.37 4.74
CA ASP A 454 -34.39 -65.07 4.97
C ASP A 454 -34.27 -64.29 3.64
N ARG A 455 -35.40 -63.78 3.14
CA ARG A 455 -35.47 -63.09 1.83
C ARG A 455 -34.67 -61.79 1.80
N GLU A 456 -34.55 -61.13 2.95
CA GLU A 456 -33.79 -59.90 3.10
C GLU A 456 -32.30 -60.14 3.33
N HIS A 457 -31.88 -61.40 3.48
CA HIS A 457 -30.52 -61.82 3.77
C HIS A 457 -29.95 -61.08 5.01
N SER A 458 -30.82 -60.91 6.00
CA SER A 458 -30.57 -60.14 7.22
C SER A 458 -29.77 -60.95 8.25
N GLY A 459 -29.64 -62.27 8.06
CA GLY A 459 -29.07 -63.21 9.03
C GLY A 459 -30.04 -63.58 10.15
N THR A 460 -31.31 -63.15 10.05
CA THR A 460 -32.37 -63.38 11.04
C THR A 460 -33.69 -63.64 10.34
N LEU A 461 -34.57 -64.45 10.94
CA LEU A 461 -35.93 -64.64 10.45
C LEU A 461 -36.91 -63.85 11.30
N GLY A 462 -37.78 -63.09 10.65
CA GLY A 462 -38.95 -62.52 11.32
C GLY A 462 -39.94 -63.61 11.76
N PRO A 463 -40.95 -63.30 12.60
CA PRO A 463 -41.88 -64.30 13.13
C PRO A 463 -42.64 -65.04 12.01
N GLU A 464 -43.05 -64.32 10.97
CA GLU A 464 -43.75 -64.90 9.81
C GLU A 464 -42.84 -65.81 8.97
N GLU A 465 -41.59 -65.41 8.76
CA GLU A 465 -40.60 -66.18 8.00
C GLU A 465 -40.17 -67.43 8.78
N PHE A 466 -40.02 -67.30 10.09
CA PHE A 466 -39.71 -68.39 11.00
C PHE A 466 -40.86 -69.42 11.07
N LYS A 467 -42.11 -68.96 11.17
CA LYS A 467 -43.30 -69.82 11.11
C LYS A 467 -43.35 -70.60 9.79
N ALA A 468 -43.10 -69.91 8.67
CA ALA A 468 -43.04 -70.55 7.36
C ALA A 468 -41.89 -71.58 7.25
N CYS A 469 -40.73 -71.28 7.84
CA CYS A 469 -39.58 -72.18 7.88
C CYS A 469 -39.90 -73.46 8.67
N LEU A 470 -40.52 -73.34 9.85
CA LEU A 470 -40.93 -74.48 10.67
C LEU A 470 -41.95 -75.38 9.94
N ILE A 471 -42.96 -74.78 9.29
CA ILE A 471 -43.94 -75.51 8.47
C ILE A 471 -43.25 -76.26 7.32
N SER A 472 -42.29 -75.62 6.65
CA SER A 472 -41.52 -76.23 5.56
C SER A 472 -40.64 -77.40 6.02
N LEU A 473 -40.22 -77.41 7.27
CA LEU A 473 -39.44 -78.49 7.89
C LEU A 473 -40.33 -79.59 8.49
N GLY A 474 -41.65 -79.45 8.38
CA GLY A 474 -42.62 -80.47 8.78
C GLY A 474 -43.25 -80.28 10.17
N TYR A 475 -43.06 -79.12 10.83
CA TYR A 475 -43.77 -78.80 12.06
C TYR A 475 -45.21 -78.37 11.76
N ASP A 476 -46.18 -79.04 12.38
CA ASP A 476 -47.60 -78.82 12.11
C ASP A 476 -48.14 -77.66 12.97
N ILE A 477 -47.88 -76.43 12.51
CA ILE A 477 -48.39 -75.20 13.13
C ILE A 477 -49.69 -74.82 12.42
N GLY A 478 -50.82 -75.21 12.99
CA GLY A 478 -52.14 -74.86 12.48
C GLY A 478 -52.40 -73.36 12.47
N ASN A 479 -53.24 -72.87 11.55
CA ASN A 479 -53.73 -71.48 11.53
C ASN A 479 -54.89 -71.24 12.53
N ASP A 480 -55.02 -72.10 13.53
CA ASP A 480 -56.04 -72.04 14.57
C ASP A 480 -55.47 -71.42 15.86
N PRO A 481 -56.33 -71.03 16.84
CA PRO A 481 -55.86 -70.41 18.08
C PRO A 481 -54.89 -71.28 18.88
N GLN A 482 -54.88 -72.59 18.64
CA GLN A 482 -54.02 -73.56 19.31
C GLN A 482 -52.62 -73.61 18.66
N GLY A 483 -52.54 -73.63 17.33
CA GLY A 483 -51.27 -73.50 16.61
C GLY A 483 -50.59 -72.14 16.82
N GLU A 484 -51.37 -71.06 16.97
CA GLU A 484 -50.82 -69.74 17.30
C GLU A 484 -50.27 -69.68 18.73
N ALA A 485 -50.90 -70.36 19.69
CA ALA A 485 -50.39 -70.48 21.05
C ALA A 485 -49.12 -71.35 21.12
N GLU A 486 -49.03 -72.40 20.30
CA GLU A 486 -47.84 -73.23 20.14
C GLU A 486 -46.68 -72.42 19.56
N PHE A 487 -46.93 -71.68 18.47
CA PHE A 487 -45.93 -70.83 17.86
C PHE A 487 -45.45 -69.72 18.81
N ALA A 488 -46.35 -69.10 19.58
CA ALA A 488 -45.97 -68.12 20.60
C ALA A 488 -45.08 -68.72 21.70
N ARG A 489 -45.29 -69.98 22.07
CA ARG A 489 -44.43 -70.71 23.01
C ARG A 489 -43.05 -70.96 22.42
N ILE A 490 -43.00 -71.48 21.19
CA ILE A 490 -41.75 -71.73 20.46
C ILE A 490 -40.97 -70.42 20.33
N MET A 491 -41.64 -69.33 19.93
CA MET A 491 -41.04 -68.01 19.83
C MET A 491 -40.46 -67.52 21.17
N GLY A 492 -41.12 -67.82 22.29
CA GLY A 492 -40.59 -67.53 23.62
C GLY A 492 -39.32 -68.30 23.99
N ILE A 493 -39.09 -69.47 23.38
CA ILE A 493 -37.88 -70.30 23.57
C ILE A 493 -36.74 -69.81 22.68
N VAL A 494 -37.03 -69.47 21.41
CA VAL A 494 -35.99 -69.04 20.45
C VAL A 494 -35.66 -67.55 20.53
N ASP A 495 -36.56 -66.73 21.06
CA ASP A 495 -36.36 -65.29 21.29
C ASP A 495 -36.78 -64.90 22.73
N PRO A 496 -36.03 -65.36 23.75
CA PRO A 496 -36.32 -65.03 25.15
C PRO A 496 -36.19 -63.54 25.45
N ASN A 497 -35.44 -62.80 24.63
CA ASN A 497 -35.24 -61.35 24.76
C ASN A 497 -36.33 -60.51 24.08
N ARG A 498 -37.26 -61.14 23.35
CA ARG A 498 -38.35 -60.49 22.59
C ARG A 498 -37.86 -59.42 21.62
N LEU A 499 -36.75 -59.71 20.93
CA LEU A 499 -36.21 -58.85 19.88
C LEU A 499 -37.06 -58.92 18.60
N GLY A 500 -37.99 -59.87 18.50
CA GLY A 500 -38.89 -60.06 17.37
C GLY A 500 -38.19 -60.71 16.16
N VAL A 501 -37.00 -61.27 16.36
CA VAL A 501 -36.18 -61.87 15.31
C VAL A 501 -35.54 -63.15 15.83
N VAL A 502 -35.51 -64.18 14.99
CA VAL A 502 -34.90 -65.48 15.31
C VAL A 502 -33.56 -65.56 14.59
N THR A 503 -32.48 -65.64 15.37
CA THR A 503 -31.14 -65.85 14.82
C THR A 503 -30.96 -67.29 14.36
N PHE A 504 -30.08 -67.52 13.38
CA PHE A 504 -29.77 -68.89 12.93
C PHE A 504 -29.28 -69.79 14.08
N GLN A 505 -28.55 -69.21 15.04
CA GLN A 505 -28.09 -69.93 16.23
C GLN A 505 -29.25 -70.40 17.11
N ALA A 506 -30.20 -69.52 17.43
CA ALA A 506 -31.38 -69.88 18.22
C ALA A 506 -32.25 -70.92 17.49
N PHE A 507 -32.35 -70.83 16.17
CA PHE A 507 -33.03 -71.81 15.35
C PHE A 507 -32.38 -73.19 15.41
N ILE A 508 -31.05 -73.29 15.21
CA ILE A 508 -30.33 -74.56 15.35
C ILE A 508 -30.49 -75.10 16.77
N ASP A 509 -30.42 -74.23 17.78
CA ASP A 509 -30.53 -74.65 19.17
C ASP A 509 -31.88 -75.26 19.52
N PHE A 510 -32.97 -74.75 18.94
CA PHE A 510 -34.31 -75.31 19.05
C PHE A 510 -34.46 -76.61 18.28
N MET A 511 -34.10 -76.64 16.99
CA MET A 511 -34.25 -77.82 16.13
C MET A 511 -33.49 -79.04 16.66
N SER A 512 -32.35 -78.80 17.31
CA SER A 512 -31.52 -79.85 17.92
C SER A 512 -31.97 -80.31 19.30
N ARG A 513 -32.77 -79.50 20.03
CA ARG A 513 -33.37 -79.93 21.31
C ARG A 513 -34.60 -80.81 21.09
N GLU A 514 -35.47 -80.41 20.17
CA GLU A 514 -36.68 -81.15 19.82
C GLU A 514 -36.38 -82.54 19.23
N THR A 515 -35.20 -82.72 18.63
CA THR A 515 -34.75 -84.02 18.11
C THR A 515 -34.04 -84.89 19.15
N ALA A 516 -33.74 -84.37 20.35
CA ALA A 516 -32.90 -85.04 21.36
C ALA A 516 -33.65 -85.57 22.60
N ASP A 517 -34.74 -84.94 23.07
CA ASP A 517 -35.39 -85.31 24.34
C ASP A 517 -36.53 -86.34 24.15
N THR A 518 -36.29 -87.61 24.55
CA THR A 518 -37.31 -88.68 24.57
C THR A 518 -37.44 -89.48 25.88
N ASP A 519 -36.71 -89.17 26.97
CA ASP A 519 -36.78 -89.93 28.25
C ASP A 519 -37.57 -89.20 29.37
N THR A 520 -38.51 -89.87 30.05
CA THR A 520 -39.46 -89.26 31.04
C THR A 520 -39.30 -89.75 32.49
N ALA A 521 -39.79 -88.96 33.45
CA ALA A 521 -39.77 -89.23 34.90
C ALA A 521 -40.26 -90.64 35.30
N ASP A 522 -41.27 -91.14 34.59
CA ASP A 522 -41.90 -92.43 34.84
C ASP A 522 -40.96 -93.61 34.55
N GLN A 523 -40.08 -93.47 33.55
CA GLN A 523 -39.08 -94.50 33.24
C GLN A 523 -38.00 -94.60 34.32
N VAL A 524 -37.59 -93.46 34.90
CA VAL A 524 -36.63 -93.44 36.00
C VAL A 524 -37.24 -93.99 37.29
N MET A 525 -38.49 -93.64 37.58
CA MET A 525 -39.23 -94.20 38.72
C MET A 525 -39.41 -95.72 38.59
N ALA A 526 -39.70 -96.22 37.40
CA ALA A 526 -39.75 -97.65 37.13
C ALA A 526 -38.40 -98.33 37.36
N SER A 527 -37.30 -97.68 37.00
CA SER A 527 -35.94 -98.19 37.20
C SER A 527 -35.58 -98.30 38.69
N PHE A 528 -35.92 -97.30 39.50
CA PHE A 528 -35.72 -97.36 40.95
C PHE A 528 -36.61 -98.40 41.64
N LYS A 529 -37.82 -98.64 41.14
CA LYS A 529 -38.70 -99.70 41.66
C LYS A 529 -38.12 -101.10 41.46
N VAL A 530 -37.44 -101.33 40.33
CA VAL A 530 -36.72 -102.59 40.09
C VAL A 530 -35.54 -102.72 41.05
N LEU A 531 -34.75 -101.66 41.23
CA LEU A 531 -33.61 -101.63 42.16
C LEU A 531 -34.04 -101.88 43.63
N ALA A 532 -35.21 -101.39 44.02
CA ALA A 532 -35.80 -101.59 45.34
C ALA A 532 -36.46 -102.96 45.54
N GLY A 533 -36.48 -103.83 44.52
CA GLY A 533 -37.14 -105.14 44.61
C GLY A 533 -38.64 -105.04 44.89
N ASP A 534 -39.33 -104.15 44.15
CA ASP A 534 -40.77 -103.85 44.25
C ASP A 534 -41.25 -103.26 45.59
N LYS A 535 -40.33 -102.88 46.49
CA LYS A 535 -40.64 -102.12 47.69
C LYS A 535 -40.82 -100.64 47.35
N ASN A 536 -41.70 -99.96 48.08
CA ASN A 536 -41.94 -98.51 47.89
C ASN A 536 -40.86 -97.63 48.54
N TYR A 537 -39.77 -98.24 49.01
CA TYR A 537 -38.60 -97.59 49.58
C TYR A 537 -37.34 -98.33 49.14
N ILE A 538 -36.22 -97.63 49.12
CA ILE A 538 -34.89 -98.20 48.87
C ILE A 538 -33.97 -97.88 50.04
N THR A 539 -33.06 -98.77 50.39
CA THR A 539 -32.10 -98.52 51.48
C THR A 539 -30.78 -97.98 50.95
N ALA A 540 -30.04 -97.27 51.81
CA ALA A 540 -28.71 -96.76 51.45
C ALA A 540 -27.74 -97.88 51.03
N ASP A 541 -27.86 -99.07 51.61
CA ASP A 541 -27.03 -100.22 51.25
C ASP A 541 -27.43 -100.82 49.90
N GLU A 542 -28.71 -100.80 49.53
CA GLU A 542 -29.19 -101.21 48.20
C GLU A 542 -28.70 -100.24 47.12
N LEU A 543 -28.76 -98.92 47.37
CA LEU A 543 -28.22 -97.91 46.45
C LEU A 543 -26.70 -98.07 46.27
N ARG A 544 -25.93 -98.29 47.35
CA ARG A 544 -24.47 -98.52 47.28
C ARG A 544 -24.08 -99.83 46.61
N ARG A 545 -24.98 -100.82 46.59
CA ARG A 545 -24.72 -102.12 45.96
C ARG A 545 -24.99 -102.09 44.46
N GLU A 546 -26.05 -101.41 44.05
CA GLU A 546 -26.54 -101.45 42.65
C GLU A 546 -26.08 -100.24 41.82
N LEU A 547 -25.69 -99.12 42.44
CA LEU A 547 -25.21 -97.93 41.73
C LEU A 547 -23.72 -97.67 41.96
N PRO A 548 -23.04 -96.99 41.02
CA PRO A 548 -21.71 -96.46 41.21
C PRO A 548 -21.61 -95.58 42.48
N PRO A 549 -20.45 -95.53 43.17
CA PRO A 549 -20.34 -94.94 44.50
C PRO A 549 -20.75 -93.46 44.58
N ASP A 550 -20.45 -92.69 43.53
CA ASP A 550 -20.79 -91.28 43.38
C ASP A 550 -22.30 -91.06 43.20
N GLN A 551 -22.96 -91.90 42.39
CA GLN A 551 -24.41 -91.85 42.20
C GLN A 551 -25.18 -92.33 43.43
N ALA A 552 -24.68 -93.38 44.10
CA ALA A 552 -25.28 -93.91 45.32
C ALA A 552 -25.28 -92.86 46.44
N GLU A 553 -24.14 -92.21 46.70
CA GLU A 553 -24.05 -91.16 47.74
C GLU A 553 -24.88 -89.93 47.37
N TYR A 554 -24.95 -89.57 46.08
CA TYR A 554 -25.81 -88.49 45.60
C TYR A 554 -27.29 -88.77 45.85
N CYS A 555 -27.76 -89.98 45.53
CA CYS A 555 -29.13 -90.40 45.80
C CYS A 555 -29.42 -90.43 47.32
N ILE A 556 -28.51 -90.97 48.13
CA ILE A 556 -28.67 -91.01 49.60
C ILE A 556 -28.76 -89.60 50.20
N ALA A 557 -27.98 -88.65 49.70
CA ALA A 557 -27.99 -87.27 50.21
C ALA A 557 -29.25 -86.50 49.83
N ARG A 558 -29.93 -86.85 48.73
CA ARG A 558 -31.09 -86.12 48.20
C ARG A 558 -32.43 -86.82 48.37
N MET A 559 -32.46 -88.13 48.61
CA MET A 559 -33.70 -88.84 48.90
C MET A 559 -34.15 -88.57 50.33
N ALA A 560 -35.43 -88.23 50.49
CA ALA A 560 -36.01 -88.07 51.81
C ALA A 560 -36.17 -89.44 52.50
N PRO A 561 -36.10 -89.52 53.84
CA PRO A 561 -36.39 -90.75 54.56
C PRO A 561 -37.86 -91.14 54.37
N TYR A 562 -38.11 -92.43 54.15
CA TYR A 562 -39.44 -92.98 53.93
C TYR A 562 -40.23 -93.09 55.26
N ILE A 563 -41.47 -92.59 55.28
CA ILE A 563 -42.33 -92.47 56.49
C ILE A 563 -43.52 -93.46 56.46
N GLY A 564 -43.44 -94.53 55.66
CA GLY A 564 -44.50 -95.55 55.58
C GLY A 564 -44.58 -96.46 56.82
N HIS A 565 -45.71 -97.15 57.00
CA HIS A 565 -45.94 -98.07 58.12
C HIS A 565 -45.02 -99.32 58.08
N ASP A 566 -44.37 -99.57 56.94
CA ASP A 566 -43.39 -100.61 56.64
C ASP A 566 -41.94 -100.08 56.64
N ALA A 567 -41.71 -98.86 57.12
CA ALA A 567 -40.38 -98.24 57.15
C ALA A 567 -39.41 -99.01 58.06
N VAL A 568 -38.30 -99.45 57.47
CA VAL A 568 -37.15 -100.00 58.17
C VAL A 568 -36.12 -98.90 58.46
N PRO A 569 -35.25 -99.06 59.49
CA PRO A 569 -34.19 -98.10 59.76
C PRO A 569 -33.31 -97.87 58.51
N GLY A 570 -33.26 -96.62 58.01
CA GLY A 570 -32.49 -96.26 56.82
C GLY A 570 -33.22 -96.37 55.47
N ALA A 571 -34.55 -96.49 55.47
CA ALA A 571 -35.37 -96.46 54.25
C ALA A 571 -35.46 -95.04 53.63
N LEU A 572 -35.27 -94.95 52.32
CA LEU A 572 -35.30 -93.73 51.50
C LEU A 572 -36.42 -93.80 50.45
N ASP A 573 -37.05 -92.66 50.19
CA ASP A 573 -38.13 -92.52 49.22
C ASP A 573 -37.61 -92.09 47.85
N TYR A 574 -37.56 -93.05 46.91
CA TYR A 574 -37.13 -92.79 45.54
C TYR A 574 -38.26 -92.22 44.65
N MET A 575 -39.53 -92.32 45.07
CA MET A 575 -40.65 -91.80 44.27
C MET A 575 -40.67 -90.28 44.33
N SER A 576 -40.60 -89.70 45.53
CA SER A 576 -40.48 -88.25 45.69
C SER A 576 -39.21 -87.69 45.05
N PHE A 577 -38.10 -88.45 45.08
CA PHE A 577 -36.87 -88.07 44.39
C PHE A 577 -37.00 -88.07 42.86
N SER A 578 -37.64 -89.09 42.27
CA SER A 578 -37.83 -89.18 40.81
C SER A 578 -38.77 -88.08 40.31
N THR A 579 -39.85 -87.79 41.05
CA THR A 579 -40.73 -86.66 40.76
C THR A 579 -40.03 -85.32 41.01
N ALA A 580 -39.09 -85.19 41.95
CA ALA A 580 -38.35 -83.94 42.13
C ALA A 580 -37.24 -83.72 41.09
N LEU A 581 -36.72 -84.79 40.48
CA LEU A 581 -35.66 -84.70 39.47
C LEU A 581 -36.20 -84.26 38.10
N TYR A 582 -37.44 -84.66 37.79
CA TYR A 582 -38.08 -84.46 36.47
C TYR A 582 -39.43 -83.74 36.54
N GLY A 583 -40.01 -83.58 37.73
CA GLY A 583 -41.23 -82.81 37.94
C GLY A 583 -40.88 -81.33 37.89
N GLU A 584 -41.54 -80.66 36.96
CA GLU A 584 -41.58 -79.20 36.82
C GLU A 584 -41.77 -78.58 38.21
N SER A 585 -40.69 -78.02 38.74
CA SER A 585 -40.80 -77.03 39.79
C SER A 585 -41.33 -75.79 39.10
N ASP A 586 -42.64 -75.53 39.26
CA ASP A 586 -43.29 -74.27 38.88
C ASP A 586 -42.44 -73.08 39.38
N LEU A 587 -41.71 -72.47 38.44
CA LEU A 587 -41.06 -71.17 38.53
C LEU A 587 -41.04 -70.52 37.16
#